data_AF-A0A6F9AMD1-F1
#
_entry.id   AF-A0A6F9AMD1-F1
#
_cell.length_a   1.000
_cell.length_b   1.000
_cell.length_c   1.000
_cell.angle_alpha   90.00
_cell.angle_beta   90.00
_cell.angle_gamma   90.00
#
_symmetry.space_group_name_H-M   'P 1'
#
loop_
_entity.id
_entity.type
_entity.pdbx_description
1 polymer ?
#
loop_
_entity_poly.entity_id
_entity_poly.type
_entity_poly.pdbx_seq_one_letter_code
_entity_poly.pdbx_strand_id
1 'polypeptide(L)'
;MVKCSGLERTPDQCPSVVSLLSESYNPHVRCGAAMALGICCAGTGNKEAINLLEPMTNDPVNYVRQGALISSALIMIQQTEVTCPKVNQFRQLYSKVINDKHDDVMAKFGAILAQGILDAGGRNVTISLQSRTGHTHMPSVVGLLVFTQFWFWFPLSHFLSLAFTPTAIIGLNKDLKMPKVQYRSNCKPSTFAYPPALEVPKEKEKEKLHTGGIIIMKDTSEEDEELVEPVSAHGPKIEEEEQEPEAPEPFEYIDE
;
A
#
# COMPACT_ATOMS: atom_id res chain seq x y z
N MET A 1 12.56 24.53 -0.72
CA MET A 1 12.58 23.94 0.64
C MET A 1 12.51 24.98 1.76
N VAL A 2 13.29 26.09 1.71
CA VAL A 2 13.29 27.14 2.76
C VAL A 2 11.93 27.86 2.96
N LYS A 3 11.04 27.86 1.97
CA LYS A 3 9.67 28.40 2.11
C LYS A 3 8.66 27.43 2.74
N CYS A 4 8.98 26.13 2.88
CA CYS A 4 8.06 25.15 3.47
C CYS A 4 8.15 25.08 5.01
N SER A 5 9.25 25.57 5.60
CA SER A 5 9.51 25.50 7.05
C SER A 5 8.47 26.25 7.90
N GLY A 6 7.80 27.27 7.32
CA GLY A 6 6.74 28.01 8.00
C GLY A 6 5.37 27.34 7.94
N LEU A 7 5.08 26.59 6.87
CA LEU A 7 3.78 25.93 6.66
C LEU A 7 3.62 24.61 7.42
N GLU A 8 4.73 24.04 7.91
CA GLU A 8 4.67 22.83 8.73
C GLU A 8 3.91 23.04 10.05
N ARG A 9 3.95 24.26 10.61
CA ARG A 9 3.20 24.60 11.83
C ARG A 9 1.69 24.71 11.59
N THR A 10 1.27 24.92 10.34
CA THR A 10 -0.13 25.05 9.94
C THR A 10 -0.36 24.25 8.66
N PRO A 11 -0.44 22.91 8.75
CA PRO A 11 -0.50 22.02 7.59
C PRO A 11 -1.74 22.25 6.71
N ASP A 12 -2.78 22.89 7.25
CA ASP A 12 -4.02 23.22 6.52
C ASP A 12 -3.85 24.35 5.50
N GLN A 13 -2.82 25.20 5.63
CA GLN A 13 -2.55 26.28 4.68
C GLN A 13 -1.68 25.84 3.50
N CYS A 14 -1.08 24.64 3.56
CA CYS A 14 -0.20 24.14 2.52
C CYS A 14 -0.94 23.82 1.20
N PRO A 15 -2.09 23.13 1.22
CA PRO A 15 -2.86 22.83 0.00
C PRO A 15 -3.23 24.08 -0.80
N SER A 16 -3.67 25.15 -0.14
CA SER A 16 -4.12 26.37 -0.82
C SER A 16 -2.99 27.08 -1.57
N VAL A 17 -1.79 27.13 -1.00
CA VAL A 17 -0.61 27.75 -1.65
C VAL A 17 -0.07 26.86 -2.76
N VAL A 18 -0.07 25.54 -2.56
CA VAL A 18 0.54 24.59 -3.49
C VAL A 18 -0.38 24.25 -4.67
N SER A 19 -1.70 24.43 -4.54
CA SER A 19 -2.67 24.19 -5.63
C SER A 19 -2.30 24.93 -6.92
N LEU A 20 -1.86 26.17 -6.84
CA LEU A 20 -1.43 26.93 -8.02
C LEU A 20 -0.13 26.38 -8.63
N LEU A 21 0.76 25.84 -7.79
CA LEU A 21 2.05 25.30 -8.20
C LEU A 21 1.93 23.93 -8.86
N SER A 22 0.94 23.12 -8.45
CA SER A 22 0.68 21.81 -9.07
C SER A 22 0.19 21.90 -10.51
N GLU A 23 -0.41 23.01 -10.92
CA GLU A 23 -0.89 23.24 -12.29
C GLU A 23 0.18 23.83 -13.22
N SER A 24 1.39 24.06 -12.71
CA SER A 24 2.47 24.64 -13.50
C SER A 24 2.89 23.74 -14.66
N TYR A 25 3.16 24.34 -15.83
CA TYR A 25 3.63 23.62 -17.02
C TYR A 25 4.95 22.87 -16.80
N ASN A 26 5.86 23.43 -15.97
CA ASN A 26 7.15 22.83 -15.70
C ASN A 26 7.01 21.61 -14.76
N PRO A 27 7.40 20.39 -15.19
CA PRO A 27 7.22 19.20 -14.38
C PRO A 27 8.12 19.17 -13.13
N HIS A 28 9.24 19.90 -13.09
CA HIS A 28 10.04 20.04 -11.87
C HIS A 28 9.29 20.80 -10.77
N VAL A 29 8.50 21.81 -11.15
CA VAL A 29 7.67 22.57 -10.21
C VAL A 29 6.57 21.68 -9.66
N ARG A 30 5.92 20.87 -10.51
CA ARG A 30 4.90 19.90 -10.09
C ARG A 30 5.47 18.86 -9.13
N CYS A 31 6.62 18.26 -9.45
CA CYS A 31 7.28 17.30 -8.56
C CYS A 31 7.63 17.93 -7.20
N GLY A 32 8.15 19.17 -7.20
CA GLY A 32 8.46 19.90 -5.97
C GLY A 32 7.21 20.23 -5.15
N ALA A 33 6.10 20.57 -5.82
CA ALA A 33 4.80 20.80 -5.21
C ALA A 33 4.25 19.54 -4.53
N ALA A 34 4.27 18.38 -5.21
CA ALA A 34 3.85 17.11 -4.62
C ALA A 34 4.66 16.77 -3.36
N MET A 35 6.00 16.85 -3.45
CA MET A 35 6.87 16.54 -2.30
C MET A 35 6.66 17.51 -1.14
N ALA A 36 6.43 18.80 -1.42
CA ALA A 36 6.11 19.78 -0.39
C ALA A 36 4.78 19.45 0.32
N LEU A 37 3.74 19.05 -0.41
CA LEU A 37 2.49 18.57 0.18
C LEU A 37 2.71 17.33 1.03
N GLY A 38 3.48 16.36 0.52
CA GLY A 38 3.79 15.12 1.24
C GLY A 38 4.49 15.36 2.58
N ILE A 39 5.45 16.29 2.61
CA ILE A 39 6.22 16.62 3.83
C ILE A 39 5.37 17.46 4.80
N CYS A 40 4.71 18.51 4.33
CA CYS A 40 3.93 19.40 5.19
C CYS A 40 2.69 18.73 5.79
N CYS A 41 2.02 17.87 5.01
CA CYS A 41 0.80 17.18 5.43
C CYS A 41 1.06 15.72 5.87
N ALA A 42 2.29 15.38 6.22
CA ALA A 42 2.64 14.04 6.70
C ALA A 42 1.86 13.70 7.99
N GLY A 43 1.20 12.53 8.02
CA GLY A 43 0.48 12.04 9.19
C GLY A 43 -0.83 12.76 9.56
N THR A 44 -1.18 13.86 8.89
CA THR A 44 -2.43 14.61 9.17
C THR A 44 -3.66 14.00 8.50
N GLY A 45 -3.47 13.29 7.38
CA GLY A 45 -4.58 12.70 6.61
C GLY A 45 -5.49 13.74 5.95
N ASN A 46 -4.99 14.94 5.63
CA ASN A 46 -5.80 16.00 5.03
C ASN A 46 -6.35 15.57 3.64
N LYS A 47 -7.67 15.60 3.50
CA LYS A 47 -8.39 15.20 2.27
C LYS A 47 -8.12 16.14 1.10
N GLU A 48 -7.90 17.43 1.35
CA GLU A 48 -7.60 18.41 0.30
C GLU A 48 -6.26 18.11 -0.37
N ALA A 49 -5.23 17.80 0.43
CA ALA A 49 -3.92 17.42 -0.09
C ALA A 49 -3.99 16.15 -0.96
N ILE A 50 -4.80 15.16 -0.55
CA ILE A 50 -5.00 13.93 -1.33
C ILE A 50 -5.71 14.22 -2.66
N ASN A 51 -6.74 15.07 -2.65
CA ASN A 51 -7.45 15.46 -3.88
C ASN A 51 -6.52 16.18 -4.88
N LEU A 52 -5.55 16.96 -4.39
CA LEU A 52 -4.54 17.59 -5.24
C LEU A 52 -3.53 16.60 -5.82
N LEU A 53 -3.20 15.52 -5.10
CA LEU A 53 -2.23 14.52 -5.57
C LEU A 53 -2.83 13.52 -6.58
N GLU A 54 -4.13 13.26 -6.54
CA GLU A 54 -4.80 12.34 -7.47
C GLU A 54 -4.52 12.65 -8.95
N PRO A 55 -4.74 13.88 -9.48
CA PRO A 55 -4.42 14.18 -10.86
C PRO A 55 -2.91 14.05 -11.16
N MET A 56 -2.05 14.31 -10.17
CA MET A 56 -0.59 14.20 -10.33
C MET A 56 -0.09 12.76 -10.50
N THR A 57 -0.85 11.77 -10.02
CA THR A 57 -0.51 10.35 -10.27
C THR A 57 -0.72 9.93 -11.72
N ASN A 58 -1.50 10.69 -12.48
CA ASN A 58 -1.76 10.47 -13.90
C ASN A 58 -0.97 11.44 -14.81
N ASP A 59 0.02 12.15 -14.26
CA ASP A 59 0.86 13.07 -15.04
C ASP A 59 1.64 12.28 -16.12
N PRO A 60 1.80 12.83 -17.34
CA PRO A 60 2.59 12.17 -18.39
C PRO A 60 4.07 12.00 -18.02
N VAL A 61 4.57 12.75 -17.04
CA VAL A 61 5.98 12.73 -16.63
C VAL A 61 6.22 11.76 -15.47
N ASN A 62 7.14 10.83 -15.68
CA ASN A 62 7.39 9.69 -14.77
C ASN A 62 7.83 10.08 -13.37
N TYR A 63 8.73 11.07 -13.24
CA TYR A 63 9.22 11.51 -11.93
C TYR A 63 8.17 12.30 -11.13
N VAL A 64 7.20 12.92 -11.81
CA VAL A 64 6.07 13.58 -11.15
C VAL A 64 5.15 12.51 -10.55
N ARG A 65 4.82 11.46 -11.32
CA ARG A 65 4.07 10.30 -10.83
C ARG A 65 4.75 9.65 -9.63
N GLN A 66 6.06 9.41 -9.71
CA GLN A 66 6.86 8.88 -8.61
C GLN A 66 6.75 9.75 -7.35
N GLY A 67 6.92 11.07 -7.48
CA GLY A 67 6.80 12.01 -6.37
C GLY A 67 5.39 12.05 -5.77
N ALA A 68 4.35 11.94 -6.60
CA ALA A 68 2.96 11.90 -6.16
C ALA A 68 2.65 10.64 -5.33
N LEU A 69 3.12 9.46 -5.77
CA LEU A 69 2.92 8.19 -5.07
C LEU A 69 3.62 8.16 -3.70
N ILE A 70 4.85 8.68 -3.62
CA ILE A 70 5.57 8.79 -2.34
C ILE A 70 4.84 9.77 -1.41
N SER A 71 4.41 10.91 -1.94
CA SER A 71 3.73 11.96 -1.17
C SER A 71 2.37 11.50 -0.63
N SER A 72 1.61 10.71 -1.41
CA SER A 72 0.36 10.11 -0.96
C SER A 72 0.59 9.15 0.22
N ALA A 73 1.65 8.35 0.19
CA ALA A 73 2.00 7.47 1.31
C ALA A 73 2.41 8.24 2.58
N LEU A 74 3.17 9.34 2.44
CA LEU A 74 3.56 10.19 3.58
C LEU A 74 2.35 10.81 4.28
N ILE A 75 1.34 11.27 3.52
CA ILE A 75 0.12 11.88 4.08
C ILE A 75 -0.74 10.85 4.80
N MET A 76 -0.82 9.63 4.25
CA MET A 76 -1.67 8.55 4.76
C MET A 76 -0.98 7.64 5.78
N ILE A 77 0.20 7.98 6.26
CA ILE A 77 0.90 7.17 7.27
C ILE A 77 0.04 7.05 8.53
N GLN A 78 -0.08 5.83 9.06
CA GLN A 78 -0.95 5.43 10.19
C GLN A 78 -2.46 5.66 10.03
N GLN A 79 -2.92 6.23 8.92
CA GLN A 79 -4.35 6.43 8.68
C GLN A 79 -5.02 5.10 8.33
N THR A 80 -6.17 4.82 8.93
CA THR A 80 -6.98 3.63 8.66
C THR A 80 -8.10 3.94 7.67
N GLU A 81 -8.72 2.90 7.10
CA GLU A 81 -9.79 3.02 6.11
C GLU A 81 -10.99 3.83 6.62
N VAL A 82 -11.22 3.77 7.94
CA VAL A 82 -12.30 4.52 8.61
C VAL A 82 -12.03 6.02 8.59
N THR A 83 -10.77 6.43 8.73
CA THR A 83 -10.37 7.85 8.71
C THR A 83 -10.33 8.42 7.29
N CYS A 84 -9.84 7.63 6.34
CA CYS A 84 -9.79 8.00 4.93
C CYS A 84 -10.00 6.76 4.03
N PRO A 85 -11.13 6.65 3.30
CA PRO A 85 -11.39 5.50 2.44
C PRO A 85 -10.44 5.40 1.24
N LYS A 86 -9.75 6.50 0.90
CA LYS A 86 -8.78 6.55 -0.21
C LYS A 86 -7.54 5.69 0.02
N VAL A 87 -7.24 5.32 1.27
CA VAL A 87 -6.09 4.46 1.60
C VAL A 87 -6.13 3.14 0.81
N ASN A 88 -7.32 2.53 0.65
CA ASN A 88 -7.47 1.29 -0.12
C ASN A 88 -7.29 1.49 -1.62
N GLN A 89 -7.79 2.62 -2.15
CA GLN A 89 -7.63 2.97 -3.56
C GLN A 89 -6.15 3.14 -3.91
N PHE A 90 -5.40 3.86 -3.08
CA PHE A 90 -3.96 4.02 -3.28
C PHE A 90 -3.17 2.72 -3.07
N ARG A 91 -3.56 1.85 -2.13
CA ARG A 91 -2.95 0.51 -2.01
C ARG A 91 -3.10 -0.31 -3.29
N GLN A 92 -4.32 -0.34 -3.84
CA GLN A 92 -4.58 -1.03 -5.10
C GLN A 92 -3.80 -0.39 -6.25
N LEU A 93 -3.69 0.94 -6.27
CA LEU A 93 -2.88 1.66 -7.24
C LEU A 93 -1.40 1.29 -7.16
N TYR A 94 -0.81 1.24 -5.96
CA TYR A 94 0.59 0.83 -5.78
C TYR A 94 0.83 -0.58 -6.30
N SER A 95 -0.01 -1.55 -5.91
CA SER A 95 0.08 -2.92 -6.41
C SER A 95 -0.12 -3.02 -7.92
N LYS A 96 -0.99 -2.19 -8.50
CA LYS A 96 -1.21 -2.15 -9.95
C LYS A 96 0.05 -1.67 -10.68
N VAL A 97 0.63 -0.54 -10.27
CA VAL A 97 1.83 0.04 -10.89
C VAL A 97 3.04 -0.88 -10.75
N ILE A 98 3.16 -1.60 -9.63
CA ILE A 98 4.26 -2.56 -9.40
C ILE A 98 4.14 -3.77 -10.34
N ASN A 99 2.93 -4.30 -10.53
CA ASN A 99 2.71 -5.50 -11.35
C ASN A 99 2.63 -5.21 -12.85
N ASP A 100 2.26 -3.99 -13.25
CA ASP A 100 2.15 -3.62 -14.65
C ASP A 100 3.54 -3.58 -15.31
N LYS A 101 3.74 -4.31 -16.40
CA LYS A 101 5.00 -4.29 -17.14
C LYS A 101 5.18 -3.00 -17.95
N HIS A 102 4.09 -2.34 -18.33
CA HIS A 102 4.09 -1.16 -19.20
C HIS A 102 4.41 0.14 -18.46
N ASP A 103 4.36 0.15 -17.12
CA ASP A 103 4.75 1.31 -16.32
C ASP A 103 6.27 1.46 -16.23
N ASP A 104 6.70 2.72 -16.16
CA ASP A 104 8.11 3.10 -16.04
C ASP A 104 8.75 2.63 -14.74
N VAL A 105 10.04 2.27 -14.83
CA VAL A 105 10.85 1.82 -13.70
C VAL A 105 10.86 2.85 -12.55
N MET A 106 10.82 4.13 -12.88
CA MET A 106 10.82 5.23 -11.90
C MET A 106 9.51 5.29 -11.10
N ALA A 107 8.37 5.12 -11.78
CA ALA A 107 7.07 5.08 -11.14
C ALA A 107 6.93 3.84 -10.24
N LYS A 108 7.45 2.69 -10.70
CA LYS A 108 7.54 1.45 -9.92
C LYS A 108 8.36 1.63 -8.65
N PHE A 109 9.53 2.25 -8.75
CA PHE A 109 10.35 2.55 -7.58
C PHE A 109 9.60 3.42 -6.56
N GLY A 110 8.86 4.44 -7.03
CA GLY A 110 7.98 5.24 -6.19
C GLY A 110 6.87 4.44 -5.52
N ALA A 111 6.21 3.54 -6.26
CA ALA A 111 5.14 2.69 -5.73
C ALA A 111 5.64 1.71 -4.65
N ILE A 112 6.82 1.11 -4.84
CA ILE A 112 7.45 0.22 -3.86
C ILE A 112 7.78 0.99 -2.57
N LEU A 113 8.39 2.18 -2.70
CA LEU A 113 8.66 3.03 -1.56
C LEU A 113 7.37 3.47 -0.85
N ALA A 114 6.36 3.85 -1.61
CA ALA A 114 5.06 4.26 -1.08
C ALA A 114 4.41 3.14 -0.25
N GLN A 115 4.46 1.90 -0.73
CA GLN A 115 3.97 0.73 0.01
C GLN A 115 4.77 0.50 1.29
N GLY A 116 6.10 0.58 1.23
CA GLY A 116 6.97 0.44 2.41
C GLY A 116 6.76 1.54 3.47
N ILE A 117 6.47 2.78 3.04
CA ILE A 117 6.15 3.90 3.93
C ILE A 117 4.79 3.69 4.61
N LEU A 118 3.79 3.26 3.85
CA LEU A 118 2.44 3.09 4.35
C LEU A 118 2.32 1.99 5.42
N ASP A 119 3.12 0.94 5.28
CA ASP A 119 3.18 -0.19 6.24
C ASP A 119 4.43 -0.14 7.14
N ALA A 120 5.08 1.01 7.25
CA ALA A 120 6.30 1.21 8.04
C ALA A 120 6.11 0.81 9.51
N GLY A 121 7.04 0.01 10.04
CA GLY A 121 7.02 -0.44 11.45
C GLY A 121 5.75 -1.21 11.85
N GLY A 122 5.10 -1.89 10.90
CA GLY A 122 3.81 -2.55 11.12
C GLY A 122 2.70 -1.56 11.46
N ARG A 123 2.80 -0.33 10.93
CA ARG A 123 1.93 0.83 11.20
C ARG A 123 1.95 1.35 12.64
N ASN A 124 2.95 0.96 13.43
CA ASN A 124 3.22 1.54 14.75
C ASN A 124 4.12 2.77 14.70
N VAL A 125 4.51 3.20 13.49
CA VAL A 125 5.45 4.28 13.26
C VAL A 125 4.78 5.36 12.43
N THR A 126 5.02 6.61 12.78
CA THR A 126 4.56 7.79 12.04
C THR A 126 5.74 8.62 11.59
N ILE A 127 5.48 9.51 10.63
CA ILE A 127 6.40 10.57 10.24
C ILE A 127 5.78 11.86 10.72
N SER A 128 6.44 12.49 11.70
CA SER A 128 6.07 13.81 12.18
C SER A 128 7.33 14.65 12.34
N LEU A 129 7.29 15.86 11.82
CA LEU A 129 8.34 16.86 11.95
C LEU A 129 8.24 17.63 13.28
N GLN A 130 7.07 17.57 13.93
CA GLN A 130 6.81 18.16 15.24
C GLN A 130 6.55 17.08 16.29
N SER A 131 7.13 17.30 17.46
CA SER A 131 6.78 16.55 18.67
C SER A 131 5.41 17.00 19.17
N ARG A 132 4.74 16.13 19.94
CA ARG A 132 3.47 16.45 20.62
C ARG A 132 3.58 17.66 21.56
N THR A 133 4.80 18.00 21.99
CA THR A 133 5.11 19.17 22.83
C THR A 133 5.29 20.46 22.03
N GLY A 134 5.14 20.44 20.70
CA GLY A 134 5.30 21.60 19.81
C GLY A 134 6.74 21.94 19.44
N HIS A 135 7.72 21.16 19.88
CA HIS A 135 9.12 21.30 19.46
C HIS A 135 9.37 20.55 18.14
N THR A 136 10.18 21.14 17.26
CA THR A 136 10.60 20.53 16.00
C THR A 136 11.56 19.36 16.27
N HIS A 137 11.23 18.18 15.75
CA HIS A 137 12.05 16.98 15.87
C HIS A 137 13.14 17.00 14.80
N MET A 138 14.31 17.54 15.17
CA MET A 138 15.45 17.74 14.26
C MET A 138 15.83 16.47 13.46
N PRO A 139 15.91 15.26 14.05
CA PRO A 139 16.26 14.05 13.30
C PRO A 139 15.26 13.73 12.19
N SER A 140 13.96 13.97 12.41
CA SER A 140 12.94 13.74 11.37
C SER A 140 13.03 14.75 10.24
N VAL A 141 13.31 16.02 10.57
CA VAL A 141 13.53 17.08 9.56
C VAL A 141 14.75 16.74 8.70
N VAL A 142 15.86 16.36 9.31
CA VAL A 142 17.09 15.97 8.59
C VAL A 142 16.85 14.71 7.77
N GLY A 143 16.17 13.70 8.32
CA GLY A 143 15.86 12.45 7.63
C GLY A 143 15.03 12.68 6.36
N LEU A 144 13.97 13.50 6.45
CA LEU A 144 13.15 13.86 5.30
C LEU A 144 13.91 14.75 4.29
N LEU A 145 14.73 15.69 4.76
CA LEU A 145 15.54 16.54 3.89
C LEU A 145 16.51 15.71 3.05
N VAL A 146 17.26 14.80 3.68
CA VAL A 146 18.22 13.93 3.00
C VAL A 146 17.49 12.92 2.10
N PHE A 147 16.33 12.42 2.54
CA PHE A 147 15.49 11.55 1.73
C PHE A 147 15.10 12.19 0.39
N THR A 148 14.76 13.49 0.34
CA THR A 148 14.41 14.14 -0.94
C THR A 148 15.53 14.12 -2.00
N GLN A 149 16.78 13.92 -1.59
CA GLN A 149 17.95 13.86 -2.48
C GLN A 149 18.22 12.46 -3.04
N PHE A 150 17.27 11.51 -2.92
CA PHE A 150 17.41 10.14 -3.44
C PHE A 150 17.73 10.08 -4.95
N TRP A 151 17.40 11.13 -5.71
CA TRP A 151 17.72 11.29 -7.13
C TRP A 151 19.21 11.33 -7.43
N PHE A 152 20.01 11.92 -6.55
CA PHE A 152 21.45 12.03 -6.73
C PHE A 152 22.17 10.77 -6.25
N TRP A 153 21.64 10.12 -5.20
CA TRP A 153 22.26 8.95 -4.60
C TRP A 153 21.18 8.04 -3.98
N PHE A 154 20.89 6.91 -4.61
CA PHE A 154 19.78 6.02 -4.22
C PHE A 154 19.83 5.53 -2.76
N PRO A 155 21.00 5.20 -2.18
CA PRO A 155 21.10 4.85 -0.75
C PRO A 155 20.61 5.93 0.22
N LEU A 156 20.45 7.19 -0.22
CA LEU A 156 19.89 8.24 0.63
C LEU A 156 18.43 7.98 1.02
N SER A 157 17.73 7.11 0.31
CA SER A 157 16.39 6.66 0.67
C SER A 157 16.33 6.01 2.06
N HIS A 158 17.41 5.39 2.54
CA HIS A 158 17.48 4.76 3.87
C HIS A 158 17.45 5.77 5.03
N PHE A 159 17.77 7.05 4.79
CA PHE A 159 17.67 8.09 5.82
C PHE A 159 16.24 8.39 6.26
N LEU A 160 15.24 7.87 5.55
CA LEU A 160 13.85 7.91 6.00
C LEU A 160 13.65 7.21 7.36
N SER A 161 14.52 6.26 7.71
CA SER A 161 14.52 5.61 9.03
C SER A 161 14.66 6.58 10.21
N LEU A 162 15.30 7.74 10.03
CA LEU A 162 15.41 8.78 11.07
C LEU A 162 14.11 9.58 11.24
N ALA A 163 13.26 9.61 10.20
CA ALA A 163 11.97 10.28 10.24
C ALA A 163 10.88 9.44 10.92
N PHE A 164 11.12 8.14 11.04
CA PHE A 164 10.22 7.19 11.69
C PHE A 164 10.25 7.35 13.21
N THR A 165 9.14 7.86 13.74
CA THR A 165 8.90 8.00 15.18
C THR A 165 7.85 6.97 15.62
N PRO A 166 8.17 6.07 16.57
CA PRO A 166 7.21 5.09 17.06
C PRO A 166 6.10 5.75 17.90
N THR A 167 4.85 5.37 17.64
CA THR A 167 3.67 5.82 18.39
C THR A 167 3.17 4.68 19.26
N ALA A 168 3.89 4.39 20.34
CA ALA A 168 3.51 3.36 21.32
C ALA A 168 3.31 3.99 22.70
N ILE A 169 2.32 3.51 23.44
CA ILE A 169 2.15 3.84 24.86
C ILE A 169 2.99 2.83 25.64
N ILE A 170 4.09 3.31 26.23
CA ILE A 170 5.00 2.49 27.05
C ILE A 170 4.83 2.92 28.51
N GLY A 171 4.27 2.04 29.33
CA GLY A 171 4.18 2.22 30.77
C GLY A 171 5.47 1.79 31.46
N LEU A 172 5.99 2.61 32.37
CA LEU A 172 7.16 2.28 33.20
C LEU A 172 6.82 2.56 34.66
N ASN A 173 7.18 1.63 35.55
CA ASN A 173 7.10 1.87 36.99
C ASN A 173 8.30 2.73 37.46
N LYS A 174 8.30 3.19 38.71
CA LYS A 174 9.40 3.96 39.31
C LYS A 174 10.78 3.29 39.18
N ASP A 175 10.80 1.95 39.17
CA ASP A 175 12.00 1.14 39.02
C ASP A 175 12.38 0.84 37.54
N LEU A 176 11.80 1.57 36.57
CA LEU A 176 12.01 1.36 35.13
C LEU A 176 11.63 -0.06 34.62
N LYS A 177 10.81 -0.79 35.38
CA LYS A 177 10.27 -2.10 34.98
C LYS A 177 8.95 -1.93 34.22
N MET A 178 8.66 -2.87 33.32
CA MET A 178 7.42 -2.93 32.55
C MET A 178 6.27 -3.48 33.42
N PRO A 179 5.27 -2.66 33.78
CA PRO A 179 4.08 -3.14 34.49
C PRO A 179 3.06 -3.72 33.51
N LYS A 180 2.31 -4.75 33.93
CA LYS A 180 1.19 -5.31 33.16
C LYS A 180 -0.08 -4.50 33.47
N VAL A 181 -0.34 -3.47 32.67
CA VAL A 181 -1.53 -2.61 32.80
C VAL A 181 -2.32 -2.60 31.50
N GLN A 182 -3.65 -2.49 31.61
CA GLN A 182 -4.54 -2.35 30.46
C GLN A 182 -5.09 -0.93 30.41
N TYR A 183 -5.12 -0.34 29.22
CA TYR A 183 -5.66 1.00 28.99
C TYR A 183 -7.03 0.90 28.33
N ARG A 184 -7.99 1.70 28.81
CA ARG A 184 -9.31 1.82 28.17
C ARG A 184 -9.23 2.85 27.05
N SER A 185 -9.50 2.44 25.82
CA SER A 185 -9.73 3.35 24.69
C SER A 185 -11.21 3.72 24.59
N ASN A 186 -11.50 4.98 24.30
CA ASN A 186 -12.87 5.48 24.10
C ASN A 186 -13.37 5.31 22.67
N CYS A 187 -12.52 4.90 21.73
CA CYS A 187 -12.92 4.69 20.33
C CYS A 187 -13.25 3.22 20.06
N LYS A 188 -14.02 2.99 18.99
CA LYS A 188 -14.33 1.64 18.51
C LYS A 188 -13.03 0.93 18.09
N PRO A 189 -12.89 -0.38 18.34
CA PRO A 189 -11.73 -1.15 17.90
C PRO A 189 -11.47 -1.09 16.39
N SER A 190 -12.53 -0.95 15.57
CA SER A 190 -12.41 -0.85 14.12
C SER A 190 -11.65 0.38 13.63
N THR A 191 -11.64 1.48 14.39
CA THR A 191 -10.90 2.69 14.05
C THR A 191 -9.38 2.47 14.11
N PHE A 192 -8.93 1.59 15.01
CA PHE A 192 -7.53 1.30 15.28
C PHE A 192 -7.12 -0.12 14.90
N ALA A 193 -8.01 -0.87 14.23
CA ALA A 193 -7.70 -2.21 13.80
C ALA A 193 -6.56 -2.17 12.78
N TYR A 194 -5.51 -2.93 13.07
CA TYR A 194 -4.50 -3.23 12.06
C TYR A 194 -5.16 -4.03 10.96
N PRO A 195 -4.93 -3.69 9.68
CA PRO A 195 -5.45 -4.51 8.61
C PRO A 195 -4.86 -5.91 8.69
N PRO A 196 -5.63 -6.90 8.24
CA PRO A 196 -5.13 -8.25 8.17
C PRO A 196 -3.82 -8.26 7.37
N ALA A 197 -2.85 -9.03 7.86
CA ALA A 197 -1.64 -9.29 7.08
C ALA A 197 -2.06 -9.79 5.70
N LEU A 198 -1.37 -9.31 4.65
CA LEU A 198 -1.56 -9.86 3.31
C LEU A 198 -1.23 -11.35 3.42
N GLU A 199 -2.25 -12.19 3.33
CA GLU A 199 -2.05 -13.62 3.18
C GLU A 199 -1.20 -13.81 1.93
N VAL A 200 -0.06 -14.49 2.07
CA VAL A 200 0.71 -14.97 0.92
C VAL A 200 -0.32 -15.60 0.00
N PRO A 201 -0.33 -15.27 -1.31
CA PRO A 201 -1.22 -15.95 -2.22
C PRO A 201 -0.86 -17.43 -2.19
N LYS A 202 -1.50 -18.18 -1.29
CA LYS A 202 -1.94 -19.52 -1.60
C LYS A 202 -2.60 -19.35 -2.94
N GLU A 203 -2.16 -20.09 -3.94
CA GLU A 203 -2.91 -20.22 -5.17
C GLU A 203 -4.35 -20.46 -4.75
N LYS A 204 -5.15 -19.39 -4.79
CA LYS A 204 -6.57 -19.52 -4.91
C LYS A 204 -6.65 -20.04 -6.33
N GLU A 205 -6.62 -21.36 -6.48
CA GLU A 205 -7.44 -22.03 -7.47
C GLU A 205 -8.78 -21.32 -7.36
N LYS A 206 -8.93 -20.31 -8.21
CA LYS A 206 -10.20 -19.66 -8.37
C LYS A 206 -11.02 -20.75 -9.01
N GLU A 207 -11.93 -21.34 -8.24
CA GLU A 207 -13.26 -21.61 -8.73
C GLU A 207 -13.72 -20.32 -9.44
N LYS A 208 -13.33 -20.18 -10.70
CA LYS A 208 -14.09 -19.41 -11.66
C LYS A 208 -15.38 -20.20 -11.76
N LEU A 209 -16.34 -19.89 -10.89
CA LEU A 209 -17.74 -20.19 -11.14
C LEU A 209 -18.05 -19.52 -12.47
N HIS A 210 -17.97 -20.29 -13.55
CA HIS A 210 -18.46 -19.89 -14.85
C HIS A 210 -19.91 -19.46 -14.63
N THR A 211 -20.16 -18.17 -14.82
CA THR A 211 -21.50 -17.63 -15.00
C THR A 211 -22.10 -18.37 -16.20
N GLY A 212 -22.89 -19.39 -15.89
CA GLY A 212 -23.35 -20.40 -16.82
C GLY A 212 -23.62 -21.73 -16.10
N GLY A 213 -24.17 -21.67 -14.89
CA GLY A 213 -24.57 -22.87 -14.16
C GLY A 213 -25.82 -23.47 -14.79
N ILE A 214 -25.74 -24.73 -15.22
CA ILE A 214 -26.93 -25.53 -15.49
C ILE A 214 -27.61 -25.73 -14.13
N ILE A 215 -28.84 -25.24 -13.99
CA ILE A 215 -29.67 -25.54 -12.82
C ILE A 215 -30.26 -26.93 -13.06
N ILE A 216 -29.67 -27.96 -12.45
CA ILE A 216 -30.29 -29.28 -12.38
C ILE A 216 -31.32 -29.21 -11.25
N MET A 217 -32.59 -29.09 -11.61
CA MET A 217 -33.67 -29.34 -10.65
C MET A 217 -33.88 -30.85 -10.53
N LYS A 218 -34.08 -31.32 -9.30
CA LYS A 218 -34.42 -32.72 -9.06
C LYS A 218 -35.83 -32.97 -9.58
N ASP A 219 -35.97 -33.80 -10.60
CA ASP A 219 -37.28 -34.26 -11.06
C ASP A 219 -37.97 -35.00 -9.91
N THR A 220 -39.25 -34.71 -9.71
CA THR A 220 -40.07 -35.30 -8.63
C THR A 220 -41.23 -36.11 -9.19
N SER A 221 -41.18 -36.45 -10.49
CA SER A 221 -42.10 -37.38 -11.13
C SER A 221 -41.67 -38.84 -10.88
N GLU A 222 -42.64 -39.75 -10.76
CA GLU A 222 -42.44 -41.20 -10.53
C GLU A 222 -42.55 -42.01 -11.84
N GLU A 223 -42.06 -41.48 -12.96
CA GLU A 223 -42.04 -42.20 -14.24
C GLU A 223 -40.64 -42.76 -14.52
N ASP A 224 -40.55 -44.02 -14.98
CA ASP A 224 -39.28 -44.70 -15.25
C ASP A 224 -38.54 -44.05 -16.44
N GLU A 225 -37.31 -43.61 -16.22
CA GLU A 225 -36.47 -42.97 -17.24
C GLU A 225 -35.93 -44.00 -18.26
N GLU A 226 -36.18 -43.78 -19.56
CA GLU A 226 -35.57 -44.55 -20.65
C GLU A 226 -34.22 -43.91 -21.06
N LEU A 227 -33.11 -44.60 -20.76
CA LEU A 227 -31.76 -44.14 -21.05
C LEU A 227 -31.50 -44.13 -22.57
N VAL A 228 -31.39 -42.94 -23.16
CA VAL A 228 -31.02 -42.78 -24.58
C VAL A 228 -29.50 -42.97 -24.76
N GLU A 229 -29.10 -43.74 -25.77
CA GLU A 229 -27.68 -44.01 -26.05
C GLU A 229 -26.89 -42.72 -26.37
N PRO A 230 -25.64 -42.61 -25.88
CA PRO A 230 -24.82 -41.41 -26.06
C PRO A 230 -24.38 -41.24 -27.52
N VAL A 231 -24.92 -40.23 -28.20
CA VAL A 231 -24.40 -39.78 -29.50
C VAL A 231 -23.13 -38.93 -29.30
N SER A 232 -22.04 -39.29 -29.97
CA SER A 232 -20.76 -38.58 -29.87
C SER A 232 -20.88 -37.14 -30.40
N ALA A 233 -20.74 -36.15 -29.53
CA ALA A 233 -20.57 -34.76 -29.94
C ALA A 233 -19.21 -34.60 -30.63
N HIS A 234 -19.20 -34.38 -31.95
CA HIS A 234 -17.97 -34.12 -32.71
C HIS A 234 -17.48 -32.68 -32.44
N GLY A 235 -16.49 -32.53 -31.54
CA GLY A 235 -15.65 -31.34 -31.36
C GLY A 235 -14.20 -31.58 -31.81
N PRO A 236 -13.39 -30.53 -32.05
CA PRO A 236 -12.07 -30.66 -32.71
C PRO A 236 -11.05 -31.42 -31.85
N LYS A 237 -10.29 -32.34 -32.46
CA LYS A 237 -9.19 -33.07 -31.83
C LYS A 237 -8.03 -32.13 -31.49
N ILE A 238 -7.56 -32.19 -30.25
CA ILE A 238 -6.24 -31.71 -29.83
C ILE A 238 -5.34 -32.96 -29.87
N GLU A 239 -4.38 -32.99 -30.79
CA GLU A 239 -3.33 -34.00 -30.84
C GLU A 239 -2.22 -33.62 -29.84
N GLU A 240 -1.84 -34.62 -29.03
CA GLU A 240 -0.56 -34.81 -28.33
C GLU A 240 -0.17 -33.84 -27.19
N GLU A 241 -0.63 -34.15 -25.97
CA GLU A 241 0.14 -33.89 -24.73
C GLU A 241 0.78 -35.21 -24.28
N GLU A 242 2.12 -35.24 -24.27
CA GLU A 242 2.95 -36.32 -23.76
C GLU A 242 2.62 -36.61 -22.27
N GLN A 243 2.44 -37.88 -21.90
CA GLN A 243 2.31 -38.33 -20.52
C GLN A 243 3.62 -38.08 -19.74
N GLU A 244 3.57 -37.29 -18.68
CA GLU A 244 4.66 -37.22 -17.69
C GLU A 244 4.86 -38.58 -16.99
N PRO A 245 6.11 -39.07 -16.83
CA PRO A 245 6.37 -40.35 -16.17
C PRO A 245 6.16 -40.27 -14.65
N GLU A 246 5.61 -41.35 -14.07
CA GLU A 246 5.30 -41.45 -12.64
C GLU A 246 6.55 -41.47 -11.73
N ALA A 247 6.36 -40.98 -10.50
CA ALA A 247 7.40 -40.80 -9.50
C ALA A 247 8.00 -42.15 -9.01
N PRO A 248 9.33 -42.24 -8.81
CA PRO A 248 9.97 -43.47 -8.35
C PRO A 248 9.63 -43.81 -6.90
N GLU A 249 9.57 -45.12 -6.61
CA GLU A 249 9.18 -45.64 -5.30
C GLU A 249 10.18 -45.29 -4.18
N PRO A 250 9.72 -45.14 -2.92
CA PRO A 250 10.56 -44.77 -1.79
C PRO A 250 11.59 -45.86 -1.46
N PHE A 251 12.86 -45.49 -1.28
CA PHE A 251 13.92 -46.42 -0.91
C PHE A 251 14.04 -46.55 0.62
N GLU A 252 14.16 -47.78 1.12
CA GLU A 252 14.47 -48.08 2.52
C GLU A 252 15.99 -48.02 2.76
N TYR A 253 16.41 -47.31 3.81
CA TYR A 253 17.80 -47.35 4.29
C TYR A 253 18.05 -48.67 5.04
N ILE A 254 19.05 -49.43 4.59
CA ILE A 254 19.60 -50.54 5.36
C ILE A 254 20.88 -50.03 6.01
N ASP A 255 20.91 -49.99 7.35
CA ASP A 255 22.08 -49.63 8.14
C ASP A 255 23.04 -50.83 8.25
N GLU A 256 24.21 -50.76 7.59
CA GLU A 256 25.46 -51.46 7.95
C GLU A 256 26.68 -50.54 7.76
#